data_AF-A0A854QP19-F1
#
_entry.id   AF-A0A854QP19-F1
#
_cell.length_a   1.000
_cell.length_b   1.000
_cell.length_c   1.000
_cell.angle_alpha   90.00
_cell.angle_beta   90.00
_cell.angle_gamma   90.00
#
_symmetry.space_group_name_H-M   'P 1'
#
loop_
_entity.id
_entity.type
_entity.pdbx_description
1 polymer ?
#
loop_
_entity_poly.entity_id
_entity_poly.type
_entity_poly.pdbx_seq_one_letter_code
_entity_poly.pdbx_strand_id
1 'polypeptide(L)'
;MPRQSAHTQGSVPRKALNSTRSRQPSSARHMKIVREGPGGSITIKGKKAKEMQEETRKKAARAKEMETAAMEAELEKERLNITDKLRMHEEQEREWLADYDDGYVNSPCVYEEVDTSGWESEDCDDVPQDSYIKRSRTGQSSRPTFVYVKRIHKASYQRLMTNKHDNWAAVRDLMFLSYVRYEEESKGFQTPAFGTDALDLHKCICTGARNYSREITLVSLDKQVKQSVSFCLSCAAAEPVRLLQMGFVAASPRVPTIAFSLSLLQFLHTLWKVSPLGIDAVSKALWAYHGQRGGVYLADKSLKERRPGPLVRSALGVYRDIQFQKEMLLEQALDLSLRDVHASLCPACFGPRESSDLPDAMKEVYMAVDANFTHSRLKSSAKFDFSNIIPPSFLSKSHVSHAVEQYEESGADKVKVGRDSSACSDNWKAKDGGQKEDNYKTDTGFVAIVCRHNCCHKMVNLYQTGEKMFYPLALIQYILFDVDPDVRVGLLYDIGCNFESHLRHRKFLAEELDDRVNDVRRRLAIGVAVFHAYAHDWLCQLRYHPRLIPGFGLSDGEGVERFWSALAALVRLN
;
A
#
# COMPACT_ATOMS: atom_id res chain seq x y z
N MET A 1 -32.91 40.22 67.90
CA MET A 1 -34.08 40.48 68.76
C MET A 1 -35.15 39.47 68.36
N PRO A 2 -35.63 38.55 69.23
CA PRO A 2 -35.20 38.14 70.60
C PRO A 2 -33.69 37.96 70.82
N ARG A 3 -33.10 37.66 72.01
CA ARG A 3 -33.39 37.88 73.46
C ARG A 3 -34.77 37.56 74.05
N GLN A 4 -34.93 36.83 75.17
CA GLN A 4 -34.05 36.16 76.16
C GLN A 4 -34.92 35.07 76.87
N SER A 5 -34.41 33.98 77.47
CA SER A 5 -33.74 33.85 78.78
C SER A 5 -32.97 32.50 78.83
N ALA A 6 -31.87 32.26 79.57
CA ALA A 6 -31.34 32.71 80.87
C ALA A 6 -31.75 31.83 82.07
N HIS A 7 -30.81 31.01 82.58
CA HIS A 7 -30.71 30.61 83.99
C HIS A 7 -29.26 30.32 84.41
N THR A 8 -28.95 30.70 85.66
CA THR A 8 -27.70 30.53 86.43
C THR A 8 -27.88 29.41 87.48
N GLN A 9 -26.90 28.88 88.24
CA GLN A 9 -25.43 28.97 88.35
C GLN A 9 -24.92 27.73 89.15
N GLY A 10 -23.61 27.47 89.24
CA GLY A 10 -23.04 26.42 90.13
C GLY A 10 -21.55 26.62 90.46
N SER A 11 -21.15 26.33 91.71
CA SER A 11 -19.82 26.56 92.32
C SER A 11 -18.79 25.45 91.97
N VAL A 12 -17.50 25.72 91.67
CA VAL A 12 -16.37 26.12 92.58
C VAL A 12 -16.05 25.00 93.61
N PRO A 13 -14.82 24.43 93.68
CA PRO A 13 -13.57 25.20 93.87
C PRO A 13 -12.30 24.77 93.08
N ARG A 14 -11.25 25.60 93.19
CA ARG A 14 -9.87 25.33 92.73
C ARG A 14 -9.06 24.58 93.80
N LYS A 15 -8.01 23.85 93.38
CA LYS A 15 -6.76 23.66 94.13
C LYS A 15 -5.55 23.92 93.22
N ALA A 16 -4.41 24.24 93.81
CA ALA A 16 -3.13 24.53 93.15
C ALA A 16 -1.97 24.04 94.05
N LEU A 17 -0.72 24.26 93.62
CA LEU A 17 0.55 23.85 94.27
C LEU A 17 0.87 22.33 94.05
N ASN A 18 2.12 21.90 93.85
CA ASN A 18 3.35 22.66 93.64
C ASN A 18 4.42 21.96 92.77
N SER A 19 5.50 22.68 92.51
CA SER A 19 6.70 22.32 91.71
C SER A 19 7.44 21.03 92.07
N THR A 20 8.11 20.44 91.07
CA THR A 20 9.52 19.97 91.20
C THR A 20 10.28 20.17 89.87
N ARG A 21 11.62 20.27 89.93
CA ARG A 21 12.47 20.71 88.79
C ARG A 21 13.84 20.01 88.81
N SER A 22 14.17 19.19 87.80
CA SER A 22 15.53 18.67 87.62
C SER A 22 15.92 18.34 86.17
N ARG A 23 17.00 19.00 85.71
CA ARG A 23 18.05 18.58 84.76
C ARG A 23 17.66 17.88 83.43
N GLN A 24 17.97 18.56 82.32
CA GLN A 24 18.31 17.94 81.02
C GLN A 24 19.69 17.24 81.09
N PRO A 25 20.09 16.51 80.03
CA PRO A 25 21.10 17.11 79.15
C PRO A 25 20.83 17.01 77.63
N SER A 26 20.96 18.16 76.95
CA SER A 26 21.47 18.39 75.59
C SER A 26 21.36 17.33 74.48
N SER A 27 20.61 17.66 73.42
CA SER A 27 21.15 17.75 72.03
C SER A 27 20.22 18.43 70.99
N ALA A 28 19.35 19.36 71.42
CA ALA A 28 18.40 20.04 70.53
C ALA A 28 19.07 21.05 69.56
N ARG A 29 19.56 20.56 68.41
CA ARG A 29 19.94 21.43 67.28
C ARG A 29 18.71 22.19 66.78
N HIS A 30 18.81 23.52 66.72
CA HIS A 30 17.68 24.39 66.43
C HIS A 30 17.15 24.20 65.00
N MET A 31 15.88 23.81 64.85
CA MET A 31 15.10 24.11 63.64
C MET A 31 14.48 25.49 63.79
N LYS A 32 14.95 26.47 63.00
CA LYS A 32 14.39 27.82 62.99
C LYS A 32 13.33 27.92 61.90
N ILE A 33 12.07 27.72 62.27
CA ILE A 33 10.92 27.91 61.37
C ILE A 33 10.71 29.42 61.20
N VAL A 34 10.75 29.89 59.95
CA VAL A 34 10.39 31.26 59.57
C VAL A 34 9.10 31.19 58.76
N ARG A 35 8.11 32.03 59.11
CA ARG A 35 6.90 32.26 58.31
C ARG A 35 6.99 33.64 57.68
N GLU A 36 7.02 33.70 56.35
CA GLU A 36 6.93 34.95 55.60
C GLU A 36 5.48 35.17 55.19
N GLY A 37 4.76 35.94 56.00
CA GLY A 37 3.38 36.40 55.74
C GLY A 37 2.28 35.31 55.78
N PRO A 38 1.02 35.71 55.59
CA PRO A 38 -0.09 34.79 55.38
C PRO A 38 -0.16 34.40 53.89
N GLY A 39 0.53 33.31 53.53
CA GLY A 39 0.48 32.72 52.18
C GLY A 39 1.75 32.01 51.73
N GLY A 40 2.91 32.27 52.36
CA GLY A 40 4.20 31.67 51.98
C GLY A 40 4.33 30.17 52.29
N SER A 41 5.01 29.43 51.41
CA SER A 41 5.29 28.00 51.59
C SER A 41 6.44 27.75 52.59
N ILE A 42 6.36 26.63 53.33
CA ILE A 42 7.29 26.33 54.43
C ILE A 42 8.62 25.77 53.88
N THR A 43 9.64 26.62 53.80
CA THR A 43 10.98 26.21 53.35
C THR A 43 11.91 25.88 54.52
N ILE A 44 12.19 24.59 54.74
CA ILE A 44 13.10 24.12 55.81
C ILE A 44 14.56 24.18 55.34
N LYS A 45 15.35 25.13 55.88
CA LYS A 45 16.78 25.30 55.53
C LYS A 45 17.69 24.54 56.51
N GLY A 46 18.46 23.56 56.00
CA GLY A 46 19.50 22.83 56.74
C GLY A 46 20.13 21.71 55.90
N LYS A 47 21.34 21.25 56.24
CA LYS A 47 22.06 20.24 55.42
C LYS A 47 21.27 18.94 55.27
N LYS A 48 20.73 18.40 56.37
CA LYS A 48 19.82 17.24 56.38
C LYS A 48 18.53 17.43 55.57
N ALA A 49 18.02 18.66 55.44
CA ALA A 49 16.84 18.93 54.63
C ALA A 49 17.17 18.87 53.13
N LYS A 50 18.35 19.36 52.72
CA LYS A 50 18.85 19.16 51.34
C LYS A 50 19.12 17.70 51.03
N GLU A 51 19.76 16.97 51.95
CA GLU A 51 20.03 15.53 51.81
C GLU A 51 18.71 14.73 51.63
N MET A 52 17.67 15.05 52.41
CA MET A 52 16.33 14.47 52.29
C MET A 52 15.60 14.86 50.99
N GLN A 53 15.74 16.11 50.52
CA GLN A 53 15.18 16.54 49.22
C GLN A 53 15.87 15.84 48.04
N GLU A 54 17.20 15.67 48.10
CA GLU A 54 17.98 14.94 47.09
C GLU A 54 17.58 13.45 47.04
N GLU A 55 17.38 12.82 48.20
CA GLU A 55 16.90 11.43 48.29
C GLU A 55 15.47 11.28 47.73
N THR A 56 14.55 12.19 48.08
CA THR A 56 13.19 12.20 47.53
C THR A 56 13.20 12.42 46.02
N ARG A 57 14.05 13.31 45.50
CA ARG A 57 14.21 13.53 44.05
C ARG A 57 14.73 12.27 43.34
N LYS A 58 15.68 11.55 43.92
CA LYS A 58 16.20 10.28 43.37
C LYS A 58 15.17 9.14 43.42
N LYS A 59 14.32 9.11 44.44
CA LYS A 59 13.17 8.19 44.51
C LYS A 59 12.11 8.51 43.45
N ALA A 60 11.80 9.79 43.24
CA ALA A 60 10.89 10.23 42.18
C ALA A 60 11.43 9.95 40.77
N ALA A 61 12.73 10.15 40.53
CA ALA A 61 13.38 9.79 39.27
C ALA A 61 13.24 8.29 38.98
N ARG A 62 13.61 7.43 39.94
CA ARG A 62 13.46 5.97 39.81
C ARG A 62 12.01 5.51 39.64
N ALA A 63 11.06 6.17 40.30
CA ALA A 63 9.64 5.88 40.08
C ALA A 63 9.25 6.16 38.62
N LYS A 64 9.69 7.29 38.06
CA LYS A 64 9.44 7.63 36.66
C LYS A 64 10.17 6.70 35.68
N GLU A 65 11.40 6.29 35.96
CA GLU A 65 12.15 5.30 35.18
C GLU A 65 11.42 3.94 35.12
N MET A 66 10.84 3.50 36.23
CA MET A 66 10.01 2.28 36.25
C MET A 66 8.65 2.45 35.55
N GLU A 67 8.07 3.65 35.61
CA GLU A 67 6.81 3.99 34.93
C GLU A 67 6.99 4.01 33.41
N THR A 68 8.09 4.58 32.89
CA THR A 68 8.42 4.53 31.45
C THR A 68 8.76 3.13 30.98
N ALA A 69 9.58 2.37 31.74
CA ALA A 69 9.93 1.00 31.37
C ALA A 69 8.72 0.04 31.39
N ALA A 70 7.72 0.28 32.25
CA ALA A 70 6.46 -0.45 32.23
C ALA A 70 5.61 -0.11 30.99
N MET A 71 5.56 1.17 30.60
CA MET A 71 4.85 1.63 29.40
C MET A 71 5.50 1.09 28.12
N GLU A 72 6.83 1.11 28.02
CA GLU A 72 7.61 0.51 26.92
C GLU A 72 7.34 -1.00 26.77
N ALA A 73 7.22 -1.73 27.90
CA ALA A 73 6.91 -3.16 27.89
C ALA A 73 5.45 -3.49 27.52
N GLU A 74 4.50 -2.61 27.83
CA GLU A 74 3.10 -2.75 27.39
C GLU A 74 2.96 -2.43 25.88
N LEU A 75 3.68 -1.39 25.41
CA LEU A 75 3.76 -1.01 24.00
C LEU A 75 4.35 -2.13 23.13
N GLU A 76 5.47 -2.73 23.53
CA GLU A 76 6.11 -3.84 22.80
C GLU A 76 5.19 -5.06 22.70
N LYS A 77 4.44 -5.34 23.76
CA LYS A 77 3.42 -6.39 23.79
C LYS A 77 2.21 -6.09 22.89
N GLU A 78 1.82 -4.82 22.74
CA GLU A 78 0.78 -4.43 21.78
C GLU A 78 1.29 -4.47 20.33
N ARG A 79 2.55 -4.07 20.06
CA ARG A 79 3.22 -4.27 18.77
C ARG A 79 3.22 -5.75 18.37
N LEU A 80 3.70 -6.64 19.24
CA LEU A 80 3.73 -8.08 18.99
C LEU A 80 2.31 -8.64 18.70
N ASN A 81 1.29 -8.18 19.42
CA ASN A 81 -0.12 -8.55 19.16
C ASN A 81 -0.63 -8.05 17.80
N ILE A 82 -0.23 -6.85 17.35
CA ILE A 82 -0.54 -6.35 16.00
C ILE A 82 0.20 -7.17 14.94
N THR A 83 1.50 -7.42 15.12
CA THR A 83 2.31 -8.24 14.20
C THR A 83 1.81 -9.67 14.09
N ASP A 84 1.44 -10.31 15.20
CA ASP A 84 0.82 -11.66 15.17
C ASP A 84 -0.56 -11.64 14.51
N LYS A 85 -1.39 -10.60 14.72
CA LYS A 85 -2.66 -10.46 13.99
C LYS A 85 -2.46 -10.27 12.48
N LEU A 86 -1.49 -9.46 12.06
CA LEU A 86 -1.14 -9.29 10.65
C LEU A 86 -0.61 -10.60 10.05
N ARG A 87 0.28 -11.31 10.76
CA ARG A 87 0.78 -12.64 10.36
C ARG A 87 -0.35 -13.67 10.27
N MET A 88 -1.30 -13.66 11.21
CA MET A 88 -2.50 -14.52 11.15
C MET A 88 -3.39 -14.18 9.95
N HIS A 89 -3.56 -12.89 9.61
CA HIS A 89 -4.26 -12.48 8.38
C HIS A 89 -3.52 -12.93 7.11
N GLU A 90 -2.19 -12.89 7.09
CA GLU A 90 -1.38 -13.38 5.96
C GLU A 90 -1.33 -14.91 5.87
N GLU A 91 -1.42 -15.62 7.00
CA GLU A 91 -1.60 -17.07 7.06
C GLU A 91 -3.01 -17.46 6.58
N GLN A 92 -4.05 -16.74 7.01
CA GLN A 92 -5.42 -16.91 6.51
C GLN A 92 -5.56 -16.55 5.03
N GLU A 93 -4.91 -15.50 4.52
CA GLU A 93 -4.92 -15.18 3.08
C GLU A 93 -4.20 -16.27 2.27
N ARG A 94 -3.12 -16.86 2.79
CA ARG A 94 -2.46 -18.03 2.18
C ARG A 94 -3.32 -19.29 2.23
N GLU A 95 -4.04 -19.53 3.33
CA GLU A 95 -4.95 -20.67 3.49
C GLU A 95 -6.18 -20.54 2.57
N TRP A 96 -6.77 -19.34 2.46
CA TRP A 96 -7.83 -19.02 1.48
C TRP A 96 -7.37 -19.17 0.02
N LEU A 97 -6.11 -18.86 -0.27
CA LEU A 97 -5.52 -19.08 -1.60
C LEU A 97 -5.24 -20.56 -1.89
N ALA A 98 -5.02 -21.39 -0.85
CA ALA A 98 -4.83 -22.83 -0.98
C ALA A 98 -6.17 -23.59 -1.12
N ASP A 99 -7.21 -23.20 -0.39
CA ASP A 99 -8.57 -23.78 -0.47
C ASP A 99 -9.27 -23.52 -1.83
N TYR A 100 -8.66 -22.71 -2.71
CA TYR A 100 -9.07 -22.53 -4.11
C TYR A 100 -8.51 -23.60 -5.07
N ASP A 101 -7.65 -24.52 -4.63
CA ASP A 101 -7.19 -25.69 -5.42
C ASP A 101 -8.21 -26.85 -5.35
N ASP A 102 -9.38 -26.65 -5.94
CA ASP A 102 -10.54 -27.56 -5.82
C ASP A 102 -10.44 -28.89 -6.61
N GLY A 103 -9.22 -29.41 -6.81
CA GLY A 103 -8.97 -30.82 -7.13
C GLY A 103 -9.42 -31.32 -8.52
N TYR A 104 -9.88 -30.44 -9.42
CA TYR A 104 -10.42 -30.84 -10.73
C TYR A 104 -9.35 -31.17 -11.80
N VAL A 105 -8.71 -32.32 -11.60
CA VAL A 105 -7.76 -32.96 -12.53
C VAL A 105 -8.33 -33.09 -13.96
N ASN A 106 -7.58 -32.56 -14.93
CA ASN A 106 -7.64 -32.84 -16.38
C ASN A 106 -9.00 -33.30 -16.97
N SER A 107 -9.86 -32.34 -17.33
CA SER A 107 -11.03 -32.60 -18.20
C SER A 107 -11.00 -31.67 -19.43
N PRO A 108 -11.03 -32.20 -20.67
CA PRO A 108 -10.98 -31.38 -21.89
C PRO A 108 -12.22 -30.50 -22.08
N CYS A 109 -12.03 -29.28 -22.58
CA CYS A 109 -13.14 -28.39 -22.92
C CYS A 109 -13.96 -28.94 -24.09
N VAL A 110 -15.23 -29.24 -23.85
CA VAL A 110 -16.23 -29.58 -24.89
C VAL A 110 -16.90 -28.29 -25.37
N TYR A 111 -17.09 -28.17 -26.69
CA TYR A 111 -17.70 -27.02 -27.34
C TYR A 111 -18.90 -27.45 -28.20
N GLU A 112 -19.97 -26.65 -28.20
CA GLU A 112 -21.15 -26.81 -29.07
C GLU A 112 -21.39 -25.52 -29.88
N GLU A 113 -22.03 -25.61 -31.05
CA GLU A 113 -22.10 -24.53 -32.05
C GLU A 113 -23.34 -23.62 -31.91
N VAL A 114 -23.17 -22.28 -31.90
CA VAL A 114 -24.21 -21.23 -32.14
C VAL A 114 -23.50 -19.93 -32.60
N ASP A 115 -24.17 -19.15 -33.47
CA ASP A 115 -23.75 -17.89 -34.11
C ASP A 115 -23.37 -16.72 -33.15
N THR A 116 -22.49 -15.82 -33.62
CA THR A 116 -22.08 -14.57 -32.94
C THR A 116 -21.68 -13.46 -33.94
N SER A 117 -22.60 -12.57 -34.28
CA SER A 117 -22.27 -11.29 -34.94
C SER A 117 -21.93 -10.20 -33.91
N GLY A 118 -20.65 -9.87 -33.75
CA GLY A 118 -20.21 -8.61 -33.10
C GLY A 118 -19.04 -8.68 -32.08
N TRP A 119 -18.62 -9.87 -31.62
CA TRP A 119 -17.54 -10.00 -30.62
C TRP A 119 -16.58 -11.15 -30.97
N GLU A 120 -15.43 -10.83 -31.57
CA GLU A 120 -14.32 -11.78 -31.79
C GLU A 120 -13.52 -11.95 -30.49
N SER A 121 -13.15 -13.19 -30.14
CA SER A 121 -12.46 -13.56 -28.87
C SER A 121 -11.12 -12.84 -28.70
N GLU A 122 -10.82 -12.37 -27.48
CA GLU A 122 -9.74 -11.40 -27.25
C GLU A 122 -8.41 -12.00 -26.75
N ASP A 123 -8.39 -13.24 -26.22
CA ASP A 123 -7.25 -13.79 -25.46
C ASP A 123 -6.74 -15.19 -25.86
N CYS A 124 -7.39 -15.89 -26.78
CA CYS A 124 -7.12 -17.32 -27.03
C CYS A 124 -5.91 -17.57 -27.97
N ASP A 125 -4.68 -17.44 -27.44
CA ASP A 125 -3.46 -18.01 -28.04
C ASP A 125 -3.19 -19.46 -27.61
N ASP A 126 -3.60 -19.86 -26.40
CA ASP A 126 -3.19 -21.12 -25.75
C ASP A 126 -3.86 -22.41 -26.31
N VAL A 127 -4.30 -22.44 -27.58
CA VAL A 127 -5.03 -23.58 -28.20
C VAL A 127 -4.22 -24.24 -29.33
N PRO A 128 -3.67 -25.46 -29.13
CA PRO A 128 -3.12 -26.29 -30.20
C PRO A 128 -4.17 -26.70 -31.24
N GLN A 129 -3.89 -26.45 -32.53
CA GLN A 129 -4.88 -26.59 -33.60
C GLN A 129 -5.17 -28.04 -34.05
N ASP A 130 -4.34 -29.01 -33.66
CA ASP A 130 -4.49 -30.43 -34.06
C ASP A 130 -5.78 -31.09 -33.51
N SER A 131 -6.46 -30.43 -32.59
CA SER A 131 -7.76 -30.85 -32.04
C SER A 131 -8.92 -30.78 -33.05
N TYR A 132 -8.79 -30.03 -34.15
CA TYR A 132 -9.93 -29.66 -35.02
C TYR A 132 -10.19 -30.55 -36.24
N ILE A 133 -9.48 -31.67 -36.45
CA ILE A 133 -9.69 -32.52 -37.64
C ILE A 133 -9.90 -34.01 -37.31
N LYS A 134 -11.17 -34.39 -37.12
CA LYS A 134 -11.68 -35.73 -37.48
C LYS A 134 -12.72 -35.61 -38.58
N ARG A 135 -12.27 -35.63 -39.85
CA ARG A 135 -13.15 -35.76 -41.01
C ARG A 135 -13.78 -37.16 -41.06
N SER A 136 -14.97 -37.31 -40.48
CA SER A 136 -15.87 -38.41 -40.88
C SER A 136 -16.21 -38.26 -42.36
N ARG A 137 -16.21 -39.37 -43.10
CA ARG A 137 -16.26 -39.37 -44.58
C ARG A 137 -17.56 -40.01 -45.08
N THR A 138 -18.69 -39.34 -44.83
CA THR A 138 -20.04 -39.80 -45.24
C THR A 138 -20.91 -38.64 -45.75
N GLY A 139 -21.53 -38.83 -46.93
CA GLY A 139 -22.79 -38.14 -47.29
C GLY A 139 -22.71 -36.67 -47.77
N GLN A 140 -22.62 -36.49 -49.09
CA GLN A 140 -23.33 -35.48 -49.89
C GLN A 140 -23.88 -34.19 -49.18
N SER A 141 -23.13 -33.09 -49.24
CA SER A 141 -23.70 -31.74 -49.51
C SER A 141 -22.59 -30.75 -49.89
N SER A 142 -22.81 -29.91 -50.91
CA SER A 142 -21.82 -28.98 -51.45
C SER A 142 -22.09 -27.53 -51.04
N ARG A 143 -21.81 -27.19 -49.77
CA ARG A 143 -21.68 -25.79 -49.31
C ARG A 143 -20.50 -25.63 -48.34
N PRO A 144 -19.77 -24.51 -48.36
CA PRO A 144 -18.71 -24.25 -47.40
C PRO A 144 -19.31 -23.93 -46.02
N THR A 145 -19.08 -24.79 -45.04
CA THR A 145 -19.38 -24.52 -43.63
C THR A 145 -18.33 -23.55 -43.06
N PHE A 146 -18.76 -22.31 -42.82
CA PHE A 146 -17.98 -21.34 -42.05
C PHE A 146 -18.03 -21.72 -40.57
N VAL A 147 -16.86 -21.84 -39.92
CA VAL A 147 -16.74 -22.20 -38.50
C VAL A 147 -16.74 -20.92 -37.67
N TYR A 148 -17.70 -20.79 -36.75
CA TYR A 148 -17.84 -19.64 -35.85
C TYR A 148 -17.49 -20.04 -34.40
N VAL A 149 -16.87 -19.12 -33.65
CA VAL A 149 -16.37 -19.38 -32.29
C VAL A 149 -17.26 -18.68 -31.26
N LYS A 150 -17.87 -19.46 -30.35
CA LYS A 150 -18.80 -18.96 -29.31
C LYS A 150 -18.13 -18.01 -28.31
N ARG A 151 -18.97 -17.17 -27.68
CA ARG A 151 -18.66 -16.50 -26.40
C ARG A 151 -18.19 -17.53 -25.36
N ILE A 152 -17.04 -17.25 -24.74
CA ILE A 152 -16.57 -17.97 -23.55
C ILE A 152 -17.51 -17.61 -22.39
N HIS A 153 -18.06 -18.61 -21.68
CA HIS A 153 -18.88 -18.40 -20.48
C HIS A 153 -18.06 -17.69 -19.38
N LYS A 154 -18.70 -16.89 -18.51
CA LYS A 154 -17.97 -16.13 -17.46
C LYS A 154 -17.04 -17.05 -16.64
N ALA A 155 -17.55 -18.17 -16.14
CA ALA A 155 -16.76 -19.16 -15.40
C ALA A 155 -15.63 -19.78 -16.26
N SER A 156 -15.90 -20.08 -17.53
CA SER A 156 -14.88 -20.61 -18.46
C SER A 156 -13.79 -19.58 -18.78
N TYR A 157 -14.11 -18.28 -18.79
CA TYR A 157 -13.13 -17.21 -18.99
C TYR A 157 -12.33 -16.96 -17.71
N GLN A 158 -12.98 -16.99 -16.54
CA GLN A 158 -12.28 -16.99 -15.25
C GLN A 158 -11.27 -18.15 -15.20
N ARG A 159 -11.68 -19.38 -15.53
CA ARG A 159 -10.79 -20.54 -15.61
C ARG A 159 -9.67 -20.37 -16.64
N LEU A 160 -9.94 -19.79 -17.81
CA LEU A 160 -8.90 -19.50 -18.81
C LEU A 160 -7.83 -18.55 -18.23
N MET A 161 -8.23 -17.53 -17.48
CA MET A 161 -7.32 -16.54 -16.91
C MET A 161 -6.60 -17.02 -15.66
N THR A 162 -7.23 -17.82 -14.80
CA THR A 162 -6.56 -18.57 -13.72
C THR A 162 -5.50 -19.48 -14.33
N ASN A 163 -5.86 -20.37 -15.26
CA ASN A 163 -4.90 -21.19 -15.98
C ASN A 163 -3.75 -20.35 -16.58
N LYS A 164 -4.04 -19.19 -17.20
CA LYS A 164 -3.02 -18.30 -17.77
C LYS A 164 -2.09 -17.70 -16.71
N HIS A 165 -2.60 -17.37 -15.52
CA HIS A 165 -1.81 -16.97 -14.37
C HIS A 165 -0.91 -18.12 -13.88
N ASP A 166 -1.47 -19.30 -13.64
CA ASP A 166 -0.75 -20.48 -13.12
C ASP A 166 0.38 -20.91 -14.09
N ASN A 167 0.10 -20.87 -15.39
CA ASN A 167 1.10 -21.18 -16.43
C ASN A 167 2.21 -20.13 -16.54
N TRP A 168 1.96 -18.86 -16.16
CA TRP A 168 3.02 -17.86 -16.00
C TRP A 168 3.80 -18.08 -14.70
N ALA A 169 3.12 -18.34 -13.59
CA ALA A 169 3.75 -18.63 -12.29
C ALA A 169 4.71 -19.82 -12.38
N ALA A 170 4.29 -20.92 -13.02
CA ALA A 170 5.09 -22.13 -13.22
C ALA A 170 6.37 -21.94 -14.07
N VAL A 171 6.55 -20.79 -14.75
CA VAL A 171 7.77 -20.45 -15.50
C VAL A 171 8.48 -19.20 -14.97
N ARG A 172 7.92 -18.54 -13.95
CA ARG A 172 8.30 -17.19 -13.50
C ARG A 172 9.77 -17.08 -13.13
N ASP A 173 10.26 -17.97 -12.27
CA ASP A 173 11.62 -17.92 -11.74
C ASP A 173 12.65 -18.27 -12.83
N LEU A 174 12.32 -19.22 -13.72
CA LEU A 174 13.18 -19.59 -14.86
C LEU A 174 13.24 -18.49 -15.93
N MET A 175 12.14 -17.74 -16.11
CA MET A 175 12.13 -16.51 -16.90
C MET A 175 13.01 -15.45 -16.24
N PHE A 176 12.87 -15.19 -14.94
CA PHE A 176 13.67 -14.21 -14.23
C PHE A 176 15.18 -14.51 -14.29
N LEU A 177 15.60 -15.74 -13.98
CA LEU A 177 17.00 -16.17 -14.09
C LEU A 177 17.54 -16.04 -15.52
N SER A 178 16.72 -16.35 -16.53
CA SER A 178 17.11 -16.18 -17.94
C SER A 178 17.14 -14.71 -18.37
N TYR A 179 16.30 -13.85 -17.80
CA TYR A 179 16.33 -12.40 -18.02
C TYR A 179 17.62 -11.78 -17.50
N VAL A 180 17.98 -12.02 -16.23
CA VAL A 180 19.16 -11.39 -15.60
C VAL A 180 20.42 -11.74 -16.39
N ARG A 181 20.57 -13.01 -16.76
CA ARG A 181 21.69 -13.47 -17.58
C ARG A 181 21.68 -12.90 -19.01
N TYR A 182 20.51 -12.74 -19.63
CA TYR A 182 20.42 -12.10 -20.94
C TYR A 182 20.74 -10.60 -20.85
N GLU A 183 20.27 -9.90 -19.82
CA GLU A 183 20.57 -8.49 -19.56
C GLU A 183 22.08 -8.25 -19.42
N GLU A 184 22.79 -9.13 -18.69
CA GLU A 184 24.25 -9.11 -18.58
C GLU A 184 24.96 -9.41 -19.91
N GLU A 185 24.73 -10.59 -20.52
CA GLU A 185 25.43 -10.99 -21.76
C GLU A 185 25.10 -10.08 -22.96
N SER A 186 23.92 -9.43 -22.98
CA SER A 186 23.52 -8.45 -24.00
C SER A 186 23.92 -6.99 -23.72
N LYS A 187 24.56 -6.72 -22.56
CA LYS A 187 24.93 -5.37 -22.09
C LYS A 187 23.73 -4.41 -22.01
N GLY A 188 22.63 -4.87 -21.44
CA GLY A 188 21.38 -4.11 -21.34
C GLY A 188 20.61 -4.02 -22.67
N PHE A 189 20.54 -5.14 -23.40
CA PHE A 189 19.83 -5.30 -24.68
C PHE A 189 20.39 -4.47 -25.84
N GLN A 190 21.71 -4.20 -25.82
CA GLN A 190 22.42 -3.52 -26.90
C GLN A 190 22.79 -4.46 -28.06
N THR A 191 22.85 -5.78 -27.83
CA THR A 191 23.03 -6.77 -28.92
C THR A 191 21.83 -6.75 -29.87
N PRO A 192 22.04 -6.90 -31.20
CA PRO A 192 20.95 -7.00 -32.17
C PRO A 192 19.94 -8.08 -31.82
N ALA A 193 18.64 -7.78 -31.98
CA ALA A 193 17.58 -8.76 -31.80
C ALA A 193 17.47 -9.79 -32.96
N PHE A 194 18.21 -9.56 -34.05
CA PHE A 194 18.23 -10.42 -35.26
C PHE A 194 19.59 -10.33 -35.96
N GLY A 195 19.95 -11.39 -36.69
CA GLY A 195 21.17 -11.48 -37.50
C GLY A 195 22.14 -12.55 -36.99
N THR A 196 23.36 -12.55 -37.54
CA THR A 196 24.47 -13.40 -37.05
C THR A 196 24.91 -13.04 -35.64
N ASP A 197 24.74 -11.77 -35.28
CA ASP A 197 25.28 -11.16 -34.06
C ASP A 197 24.22 -11.11 -32.94
N ALA A 198 23.08 -11.79 -33.15
CA ALA A 198 22.01 -11.90 -32.18
C ALA A 198 22.38 -12.92 -31.09
N LEU A 199 22.16 -12.55 -29.84
CA LEU A 199 22.48 -13.38 -28.69
C LEU A 199 21.45 -14.50 -28.51
N ASP A 200 21.91 -15.75 -28.47
CA ASP A 200 21.12 -16.91 -28.04
C ASP A 200 21.86 -17.67 -26.93
N LEU A 201 21.29 -17.63 -25.72
CA LEU A 201 21.88 -18.26 -24.54
C LEU A 201 21.62 -19.77 -24.45
N HIS A 202 20.81 -20.33 -25.35
CA HIS A 202 20.31 -21.70 -25.23
C HIS A 202 21.38 -22.74 -25.56
N LYS A 203 21.82 -23.48 -24.53
CA LYS A 203 22.80 -24.57 -24.65
C LYS A 203 22.15 -25.89 -24.22
N CYS A 204 21.46 -26.54 -25.15
CA CYS A 204 20.86 -27.86 -24.92
C CYS A 204 21.95 -28.92 -24.73
N ILE A 205 21.92 -29.62 -23.60
CA ILE A 205 22.84 -30.72 -23.25
C ILE A 205 22.17 -32.10 -23.27
N CYS A 206 20.93 -32.20 -23.74
CA CYS A 206 20.15 -33.43 -23.73
C CYS A 206 20.64 -34.43 -24.79
N THR A 207 21.29 -35.51 -24.37
CA THR A 207 21.67 -36.63 -25.25
C THR A 207 20.42 -37.28 -25.86
N GLY A 208 20.31 -37.29 -27.19
CA GLY A 208 19.13 -37.82 -27.88
C GLY A 208 17.91 -36.88 -27.88
N ALA A 209 18.13 -35.57 -27.67
CA ALA A 209 17.13 -34.51 -27.71
C ALA A 209 16.10 -34.67 -28.85
N ARG A 210 14.83 -34.87 -28.50
CA ARG A 210 13.72 -34.77 -29.47
C ARG A 210 13.36 -33.30 -29.63
N ASN A 211 13.80 -32.70 -30.73
CA ASN A 211 13.48 -31.31 -31.04
C ASN A 211 12.31 -31.22 -32.02
N TYR A 212 11.48 -30.20 -31.84
CA TYR A 212 10.54 -29.71 -32.86
C TYR A 212 10.87 -28.25 -33.16
N SER A 213 10.33 -27.72 -34.25
CA SER A 213 10.45 -26.29 -34.57
C SER A 213 9.08 -25.73 -34.92
N ARG A 214 8.81 -24.49 -34.50
CA ARG A 214 7.57 -23.76 -34.80
C ARG A 214 7.93 -22.38 -35.35
N GLU A 215 7.20 -21.92 -36.37
CA GLU A 215 7.25 -20.52 -36.77
C GLU A 215 6.64 -19.64 -35.67
N ILE A 216 7.43 -18.68 -35.19
CA ILE A 216 6.99 -17.68 -34.21
C ILE A 216 7.27 -16.29 -34.80
N THR A 217 6.33 -15.37 -34.59
CA THR A 217 6.50 -13.99 -35.03
C THR A 217 7.24 -13.20 -33.95
N LEU A 218 8.47 -12.84 -34.25
CA LEU A 218 9.35 -12.07 -33.38
C LEU A 218 9.22 -10.59 -33.73
N VAL A 219 8.88 -9.76 -32.73
CA VAL A 219 8.60 -8.33 -32.89
C VAL A 219 9.69 -7.51 -32.20
N SER A 220 10.22 -6.54 -32.93
CA SER A 220 11.24 -5.58 -32.46
C SER A 220 10.72 -4.14 -32.57
N LEU A 221 11.60 -3.16 -32.37
CA LEU A 221 11.30 -1.74 -32.60
C LEU A 221 11.26 -1.37 -34.09
N ASP A 222 11.93 -2.13 -34.98
CA ASP A 222 12.09 -1.78 -36.39
C ASP A 222 11.27 -2.65 -37.37
N LYS A 223 10.93 -3.89 -36.97
CA LYS A 223 10.25 -4.88 -37.81
C LYS A 223 9.58 -6.01 -37.03
N GLN A 224 8.73 -6.76 -37.74
CA GLN A 224 8.20 -8.08 -37.34
C GLN A 224 8.81 -9.14 -38.28
N VAL A 225 9.27 -10.27 -37.74
CA VAL A 225 9.92 -11.35 -38.50
C VAL A 225 9.33 -12.68 -38.09
N LYS A 226 8.92 -13.52 -39.06
CA LYS A 226 8.66 -14.93 -38.77
C LYS A 226 9.98 -15.69 -38.74
N GLN A 227 10.24 -16.40 -37.65
CA GLN A 227 11.42 -17.23 -37.49
C GLN A 227 11.02 -18.63 -37.01
N SER A 228 11.63 -19.66 -37.59
CA SER A 228 11.49 -21.03 -37.11
C SER A 228 12.35 -21.21 -35.86
N VAL A 229 11.71 -21.27 -34.69
CA VAL A 229 12.37 -21.45 -33.39
C VAL A 229 12.34 -22.93 -33.03
N SER A 230 13.49 -23.48 -32.62
CA SER A 230 13.60 -24.89 -32.20
C SER A 230 13.48 -25.03 -30.68
N PHE A 231 12.66 -26.01 -30.28
CA PHE A 231 12.31 -26.35 -28.90
C PHE A 231 12.66 -27.81 -28.63
N CYS A 232 13.22 -28.09 -27.45
CA CYS A 232 13.61 -29.43 -27.03
C CYS A 232 12.59 -30.04 -26.08
N LEU A 233 11.95 -31.15 -26.47
CA LEU A 233 11.01 -31.92 -25.63
C LEU A 233 11.69 -32.56 -24.41
N SER A 234 13.02 -32.62 -24.39
CA SER A 234 13.82 -33.21 -23.31
C SER A 234 14.35 -32.16 -22.32
N CYS A 235 14.19 -30.86 -22.61
CA CYS A 235 14.48 -29.80 -21.66
C CYS A 235 13.24 -29.49 -20.81
N ALA A 236 13.41 -29.33 -19.49
CA ALA A 236 12.34 -28.85 -18.61
C ALA A 236 12.03 -27.35 -18.79
N ALA A 237 12.85 -26.62 -19.57
CA ALA A 237 12.66 -25.20 -19.87
C ALA A 237 11.49 -25.01 -20.85
N ALA A 238 10.42 -24.35 -20.38
CA ALA A 238 9.24 -24.05 -21.17
C ALA A 238 9.52 -23.11 -22.36
N GLU A 239 8.62 -23.10 -23.35
CA GLU A 239 8.77 -22.30 -24.57
C GLU A 239 9.00 -20.79 -24.35
N PRO A 240 8.36 -20.11 -23.36
CA PRO A 240 8.68 -18.72 -23.03
C PRO A 240 10.14 -18.53 -22.60
N VAL A 241 10.69 -19.45 -21.81
CA VAL A 241 12.08 -19.40 -21.32
C VAL A 241 13.06 -19.55 -22.49
N ARG A 242 12.76 -20.45 -23.45
CA ARG A 242 13.54 -20.63 -24.68
C ARG A 242 13.56 -19.37 -25.55
N LEU A 243 12.44 -18.65 -25.64
CA LEU A 243 12.34 -17.37 -26.35
C LEU A 243 13.08 -16.24 -25.62
N LEU A 244 13.03 -16.22 -24.28
CA LEU A 244 13.72 -15.22 -23.48
C LEU A 244 15.25 -15.39 -23.55
N GLN A 245 15.74 -16.62 -23.72
CA GLN A 245 17.14 -16.93 -24.02
C GLN A 245 17.60 -16.38 -25.40
N MET A 246 16.66 -16.06 -26.31
CA MET A 246 16.91 -15.33 -27.57
C MET A 246 16.67 -13.81 -27.44
N GLY A 247 16.31 -13.32 -26.26
CA GLY A 247 15.99 -11.91 -26.01
C GLY A 247 14.53 -11.51 -26.25
N PHE A 248 13.58 -12.45 -26.31
CA PHE A 248 12.16 -12.19 -26.59
C PHE A 248 11.22 -12.67 -25.48
N VAL A 249 10.33 -11.80 -25.00
CA VAL A 249 9.24 -12.16 -24.07
C VAL A 249 8.03 -12.65 -24.86
N ALA A 250 7.57 -13.86 -24.58
CA ALA A 250 6.37 -14.45 -25.17
C ALA A 250 5.08 -13.70 -24.78
N ALA A 251 4.09 -13.65 -25.68
CA ALA A 251 2.77 -13.07 -25.37
C ALA A 251 1.84 -14.02 -24.60
N SER A 252 2.05 -15.34 -24.67
CA SER A 252 1.32 -16.38 -23.94
C SER A 252 2.28 -17.33 -23.23
N PRO A 253 1.88 -17.94 -22.10
CA PRO A 253 2.75 -18.87 -21.36
C PRO A 253 2.82 -20.25 -22.01
N ARG A 254 1.78 -20.66 -22.75
CA ARG A 254 1.76 -21.89 -23.54
C ARG A 254 1.65 -21.56 -25.03
N VAL A 255 2.31 -22.38 -25.86
CA VAL A 255 2.22 -22.33 -27.33
C VAL A 255 2.42 -20.93 -27.96
N PRO A 256 3.34 -20.06 -27.50
CA PRO A 256 3.50 -18.72 -28.05
C PRO A 256 3.66 -18.72 -29.58
N THR A 257 2.81 -17.92 -30.21
CA THR A 257 2.77 -17.64 -31.65
C THR A 257 3.48 -16.32 -32.00
N ILE A 258 3.65 -15.45 -31.00
CA ILE A 258 4.29 -14.13 -31.09
C ILE A 258 5.08 -13.82 -29.81
N ALA A 259 6.23 -13.15 -29.96
CA ALA A 259 7.09 -12.70 -28.87
C ALA A 259 7.74 -11.33 -29.19
N PHE A 260 8.08 -10.55 -28.16
CA PHE A 260 8.55 -9.16 -28.27
C PHE A 260 9.94 -8.99 -27.69
N SER A 261 10.84 -8.30 -28.40
CA SER A 261 12.24 -8.15 -27.96
C SER A 261 12.35 -7.36 -26.65
N LEU A 262 13.31 -7.74 -25.80
CA LEU A 262 13.55 -7.07 -24.51
C LEU A 262 13.91 -5.59 -24.70
N SER A 263 14.64 -5.23 -25.75
CA SER A 263 14.92 -3.83 -26.12
C SER A 263 13.66 -3.03 -26.48
N LEU A 264 12.68 -3.62 -27.18
CA LEU A 264 11.38 -2.99 -27.44
C LEU A 264 10.61 -2.79 -26.14
N LEU A 265 10.57 -3.80 -25.26
CA LEU A 265 9.82 -3.73 -24.01
C LEU A 265 10.45 -2.76 -23.01
N GLN A 266 11.78 -2.69 -22.94
CA GLN A 266 12.53 -1.67 -22.19
C GLN A 266 12.25 -0.25 -22.73
N PHE A 267 12.21 -0.07 -24.06
CA PHE A 267 11.82 1.20 -24.68
C PHE A 267 10.37 1.58 -24.33
N LEU A 268 9.41 0.66 -24.48
CA LEU A 268 7.99 0.91 -24.16
C LEU A 268 7.75 1.18 -22.67
N HIS A 269 8.48 0.50 -21.78
CA HIS A 269 8.46 0.74 -20.34
C HIS A 269 9.02 2.11 -19.97
N THR A 270 10.17 2.48 -20.55
CA THR A 270 10.81 3.79 -20.35
C THR A 270 9.95 4.93 -20.90
N LEU A 271 9.41 4.77 -22.12
CA LEU A 271 8.47 5.73 -22.72
C LEU A 271 7.26 5.94 -21.82
N TRP A 272 6.65 4.87 -21.29
CA TRP A 272 5.50 4.96 -20.39
C TRP A 272 5.83 5.64 -19.05
N LYS A 273 7.05 5.47 -18.51
CA LYS A 273 7.52 6.19 -17.30
C LYS A 273 7.62 7.70 -17.50
N VAL A 274 7.87 8.18 -18.72
CA VAL A 274 8.02 9.62 -19.05
C VAL A 274 6.73 10.23 -19.62
N SER A 275 5.96 9.45 -20.38
CA SER A 275 4.69 9.83 -20.99
C SER A 275 3.76 8.61 -20.99
N PRO A 276 2.79 8.51 -20.06
CA PRO A 276 2.03 7.28 -19.84
C PRO A 276 0.91 7.09 -20.87
N LEU A 277 1.29 7.00 -22.14
CA LEU A 277 0.39 6.74 -23.27
C LEU A 277 -0.36 5.41 -23.09
N GLY A 278 -1.64 5.41 -23.45
CA GLY A 278 -2.47 4.21 -23.41
C GLY A 278 -1.90 3.11 -24.32
N ILE A 279 -1.57 1.95 -23.73
CA ILE A 279 -0.86 0.83 -24.39
C ILE A 279 -1.47 0.47 -25.76
N ASP A 280 -2.81 0.45 -25.87
CA ASP A 280 -3.52 0.15 -27.12
C ASP A 280 -3.17 1.14 -28.27
N ALA A 281 -3.03 2.43 -27.98
CA ALA A 281 -2.66 3.44 -28.98
C ALA A 281 -1.20 3.27 -29.42
N VAL A 282 -0.28 3.04 -28.48
CA VAL A 282 1.13 2.77 -28.79
C VAL A 282 1.30 1.47 -29.59
N SER A 283 0.51 0.44 -29.25
CA SER A 283 0.50 -0.86 -29.95
C SER A 283 -0.01 -0.73 -31.38
N LYS A 284 -1.05 0.08 -31.60
CA LYS A 284 -1.56 0.41 -32.94
C LYS A 284 -0.55 1.22 -33.76
N ALA A 285 0.12 2.20 -33.15
CA ALA A 285 1.18 2.96 -33.81
C ALA A 285 2.35 2.05 -34.23
N LEU A 286 2.79 1.13 -33.36
CA LEU A 286 3.82 0.14 -33.67
C LEU A 286 3.42 -0.79 -34.82
N TRP A 287 2.16 -1.24 -34.87
CA TRP A 287 1.66 -2.04 -35.99
C TRP A 287 1.62 -1.25 -37.30
N ALA A 288 1.04 -0.04 -37.28
CA ALA A 288 0.98 0.81 -38.48
C ALA A 288 2.39 1.14 -39.02
N TYR A 289 3.35 1.37 -38.12
CA TYR A 289 4.76 1.56 -38.47
C TYR A 289 5.39 0.32 -39.13
N HIS A 290 5.17 -0.86 -38.57
CA HIS A 290 5.63 -2.12 -39.18
C HIS A 290 4.94 -2.42 -40.52
N GLY A 291 3.66 -2.09 -40.67
CA GLY A 291 2.91 -2.18 -41.93
C GLY A 291 3.57 -1.40 -43.07
N GLN A 292 4.09 -0.20 -42.78
CA GLN A 292 4.86 0.61 -43.74
C GLN A 292 6.25 0.05 -44.07
N ARG A 293 6.78 -0.90 -43.28
CA ARG A 293 8.17 -1.39 -43.36
C ARG A 293 8.33 -2.85 -43.81
N GLY A 294 7.25 -3.53 -44.17
CA GLY A 294 7.27 -4.91 -44.66
C GLY A 294 6.04 -5.75 -44.29
N GLY A 295 5.15 -5.24 -43.44
CA GLY A 295 3.90 -5.88 -43.06
C GLY A 295 3.78 -6.14 -41.56
N VAL A 296 2.66 -6.75 -41.17
CA VAL A 296 2.33 -7.03 -39.76
C VAL A 296 1.88 -8.48 -39.57
N TYR A 297 1.90 -8.93 -38.32
CA TYR A 297 1.31 -10.20 -37.93
C TYR A 297 -0.21 -10.21 -38.19
N LEU A 298 -0.62 -11.03 -39.16
CA LEU A 298 -2.02 -11.30 -39.47
C LEU A 298 -2.60 -12.32 -38.46
N ALA A 299 -3.92 -12.26 -38.26
CA ALA A 299 -4.63 -13.32 -37.55
C ALA A 299 -4.60 -14.62 -38.37
N ASP A 300 -4.58 -15.77 -37.68
CA ASP A 300 -4.44 -17.05 -38.37
C ASP A 300 -5.59 -17.32 -39.37
N LYS A 301 -5.23 -17.89 -40.54
CA LYS A 301 -6.09 -18.14 -41.70
C LYS A 301 -6.92 -16.92 -42.15
N SER A 302 -6.45 -15.71 -41.85
CA SER A 302 -7.16 -14.45 -42.11
C SER A 302 -6.26 -13.42 -42.79
N LEU A 303 -6.89 -12.50 -43.52
CA LEU A 303 -6.24 -11.29 -44.06
C LEU A 303 -6.37 -10.09 -43.11
N LYS A 304 -7.05 -10.25 -41.96
CA LYS A 304 -7.10 -9.22 -40.91
C LYS A 304 -5.77 -9.15 -40.16
N GLU A 305 -5.29 -7.94 -39.91
CA GLU A 305 -4.22 -7.71 -38.92
C GLU A 305 -4.65 -8.19 -37.52
N ARG A 306 -3.73 -8.79 -36.76
CA ARG A 306 -4.03 -9.22 -35.39
C ARG A 306 -4.01 -8.02 -34.43
N ARG A 307 -5.01 -7.92 -33.54
CA ARG A 307 -5.14 -6.84 -32.55
C ARG A 307 -3.86 -6.75 -31.68
N PRO A 308 -3.13 -5.62 -31.68
CA PRO A 308 -1.81 -5.57 -31.04
C PRO A 308 -1.87 -5.25 -29.54
N GLY A 309 -2.89 -4.50 -29.11
CA GLY A 309 -3.05 -4.03 -27.71
C GLY A 309 -3.00 -5.16 -26.66
N PRO A 310 -3.73 -6.28 -26.81
CA PRO A 310 -3.65 -7.41 -25.87
C PRO A 310 -2.26 -8.06 -25.84
N LEU A 311 -1.65 -8.27 -27.02
CA LEU A 311 -0.36 -8.96 -27.17
C LEU A 311 0.78 -8.18 -26.52
N VAL A 312 0.88 -6.87 -26.82
CA VAL A 312 1.86 -5.96 -26.22
C VAL A 312 1.62 -5.82 -24.72
N ARG A 313 0.35 -5.71 -24.27
CA ARG A 313 0.02 -5.64 -22.84
C ARG A 313 0.46 -6.90 -22.08
N SER A 314 0.27 -8.08 -22.66
CA SER A 314 0.67 -9.37 -22.05
C SER A 314 2.19 -9.42 -21.85
N ALA A 315 2.97 -9.20 -22.92
CA ALA A 315 4.42 -9.23 -22.85
C ALA A 315 5.03 -8.09 -22.00
N LEU A 316 4.44 -6.89 -22.03
CA LEU A 316 4.85 -5.77 -21.16
C LEU A 316 4.49 -6.03 -19.68
N GLY A 317 3.41 -6.77 -19.41
CA GLY A 317 3.07 -7.25 -18.06
C GLY A 317 4.13 -8.21 -17.52
N VAL A 318 4.51 -9.23 -18.29
CA VAL A 318 5.59 -10.16 -17.94
C VAL A 318 6.93 -9.45 -17.76
N TYR A 319 7.28 -8.51 -18.67
CA TYR A 319 8.48 -7.67 -18.50
C TYR A 319 8.44 -6.91 -17.17
N ARG A 320 7.31 -6.29 -16.81
CA ARG A 320 7.16 -5.52 -15.57
C ARG A 320 7.21 -6.38 -14.31
N ASP A 321 6.65 -7.59 -14.33
CA ASP A 321 6.81 -8.54 -13.24
C ASP A 321 8.29 -8.95 -13.06
N ILE A 322 9.02 -9.15 -14.16
CA ILE A 322 10.47 -9.41 -14.11
C ILE A 322 11.27 -8.20 -13.57
N GLN A 323 10.88 -6.96 -13.86
CA GLN A 323 11.46 -5.78 -13.19
C GLN A 323 11.15 -5.77 -11.68
N PHE A 324 9.90 -6.08 -11.31
CA PHE A 324 9.49 -6.12 -9.90
C PHE A 324 10.22 -7.21 -9.12
N GLN A 325 10.40 -8.41 -9.69
CA GLN A 325 11.25 -9.46 -9.11
C GLN A 325 12.71 -9.00 -8.92
N LYS A 326 13.24 -8.17 -9.82
CA LYS A 326 14.59 -7.59 -9.70
C LYS A 326 14.66 -6.57 -8.56
N GLU A 327 13.63 -5.76 -8.39
CA GLU A 327 13.49 -4.81 -7.28
C GLU A 327 13.39 -5.56 -5.94
N MET A 328 12.49 -6.55 -5.80
CA MET A 328 12.38 -7.40 -4.60
C MET A 328 13.67 -8.15 -4.26
N LEU A 329 14.38 -8.70 -5.25
CA LEU A 329 15.64 -9.41 -5.01
C LEU A 329 16.73 -8.45 -4.49
N LEU A 330 16.74 -7.20 -4.92
CA LEU A 330 17.67 -6.19 -4.40
C LEU A 330 17.32 -5.78 -2.97
N GLU A 331 16.04 -5.61 -2.64
CA GLU A 331 15.58 -5.36 -1.27
C GLU A 331 15.99 -6.49 -0.32
N GLN A 332 15.79 -7.75 -0.73
CA GLN A 332 16.17 -8.93 0.04
C GLN A 332 17.69 -9.14 0.14
N ALA A 333 18.44 -8.90 -0.93
CA ALA A 333 19.90 -9.09 -0.95
C ALA A 333 20.68 -7.99 -0.21
N LEU A 334 20.02 -6.87 0.10
CA LEU A 334 20.57 -5.74 0.88
C LEU A 334 20.05 -5.69 2.32
N ASP A 335 19.17 -6.61 2.73
CA ASP A 335 18.54 -6.68 4.06
C ASP A 335 17.86 -5.36 4.47
N LEU A 336 17.15 -4.73 3.52
CA LEU A 336 16.55 -3.40 3.73
C LEU A 336 15.34 -3.48 4.66
N SER A 337 15.32 -2.64 5.69
CA SER A 337 14.12 -2.45 6.51
C SER A 337 13.03 -1.68 5.75
N LEU A 338 11.77 -1.73 6.22
CA LEU A 338 10.70 -0.88 5.67
C LEU A 338 11.04 0.62 5.78
N ARG A 339 11.81 1.01 6.80
CA ARG A 339 12.36 2.37 6.92
C ARG A 339 13.30 2.71 5.77
N ASP A 340 14.19 1.80 5.39
CA ASP A 340 15.16 2.01 4.30
C ASP A 340 14.46 2.07 2.93
N VAL A 341 13.46 1.22 2.70
CA VAL A 341 12.58 1.30 1.52
C VAL A 341 11.90 2.66 1.45
N HIS A 342 11.35 3.16 2.57
CA HIS A 342 10.74 4.49 2.64
C HIS A 342 11.76 5.64 2.58
N ALA A 343 13.00 5.42 3.01
CA ALA A 343 14.10 6.35 2.84
C ALA A 343 14.56 6.44 1.38
N SER A 344 14.49 5.35 0.60
CA SER A 344 14.75 5.39 -0.84
C SER A 344 13.73 6.26 -1.59
N LEU A 345 12.46 6.27 -1.14
CA LEU A 345 11.41 7.14 -1.65
C LEU A 345 11.57 8.59 -1.17
N CYS A 346 11.97 8.81 0.08
CA CYS A 346 12.17 10.14 0.64
C CYS A 346 13.24 10.17 1.76
N PRO A 347 14.52 10.43 1.41
CA PRO A 347 15.61 10.46 2.38
C PRO A 347 15.39 11.53 3.46
N ALA A 348 14.79 12.67 3.09
CA ALA A 348 14.49 13.78 4.00
C ALA A 348 13.38 13.46 5.03
N CYS A 349 12.65 12.35 4.88
CA CYS A 349 11.65 11.88 5.85
C CYS A 349 12.19 10.70 6.68
N PHE A 350 12.60 9.60 6.04
CA PHE A 350 12.90 8.33 6.72
C PHE A 350 14.38 7.96 6.79
N GLY A 351 15.25 8.68 6.08
CA GLY A 351 16.69 8.46 6.11
C GLY A 351 17.31 8.65 7.51
N PRO A 352 18.59 8.27 7.67
CA PRO A 352 19.30 8.43 8.93
C PRO A 352 19.35 9.91 9.34
N ARG A 353 19.26 10.15 10.66
CA ARG A 353 19.34 11.46 11.30
C ARG A 353 20.33 11.40 12.45
N GLU A 354 21.07 12.47 12.66
CA GLU A 354 21.79 12.69 13.90
C GLU A 354 20.82 13.15 15.01
N SER A 355 21.13 12.80 16.26
CA SER A 355 20.29 13.14 17.43
C SER A 355 20.09 14.65 17.67
N SER A 356 20.80 15.50 16.94
CA SER A 356 20.71 16.97 16.97
C SER A 356 19.97 17.61 15.80
N ASP A 357 19.56 16.84 14.78
CA ASP A 357 19.05 17.40 13.51
C ASP A 357 17.67 18.09 13.63
N LEU A 358 16.89 17.71 14.63
CA LEU A 358 15.55 18.24 14.88
C LEU A 358 15.37 18.53 16.38
N PRO A 359 14.79 19.68 16.77
CA PRO A 359 14.39 19.91 18.15
C PRO A 359 13.35 18.87 18.61
N ASP A 360 13.34 18.50 19.90
CA ASP A 360 12.26 17.74 20.56
C ASP A 360 10.85 18.22 20.20
N ALA A 361 10.73 19.54 19.95
CA ALA A 361 9.50 20.23 19.62
C ALA A 361 9.02 20.07 18.15
N MET A 362 9.70 19.26 17.34
CA MET A 362 9.41 19.09 15.92
C MET A 362 8.92 17.68 15.60
N LYS A 363 8.08 17.58 14.56
CA LYS A 363 7.71 16.30 13.93
C LYS A 363 8.77 15.95 12.89
N GLU A 364 9.17 14.69 12.85
CA GLU A 364 10.22 14.21 11.95
C GLU A 364 9.71 14.01 10.53
N VAL A 365 8.45 13.57 10.42
CA VAL A 365 7.79 13.37 9.12
C VAL A 365 6.46 14.10 9.10
N TYR A 366 6.19 14.73 7.96
CA TYR A 366 4.94 15.44 7.70
C TYR A 366 4.26 14.79 6.51
N MET A 367 3.01 14.41 6.69
CA MET A 367 2.22 13.69 5.70
C MET A 367 0.87 14.34 5.51
N ALA A 368 0.35 14.23 4.30
CA ALA A 368 -1.00 14.56 3.95
C ALA A 368 -1.73 13.29 3.46
N VAL A 369 -3.04 13.24 3.69
CA VAL A 369 -3.94 12.18 3.20
C VAL A 369 -5.18 12.81 2.58
N ASP A 370 -5.55 12.32 1.39
CA ASP A 370 -6.75 12.68 0.62
C ASP A 370 -7.17 11.50 -0.30
N ALA A 371 -8.41 11.54 -0.80
CA ALA A 371 -9.07 10.53 -1.62
C ALA A 371 -9.46 11.02 -3.03
N ASN A 372 -8.92 10.37 -4.07
CA ASN A 372 -9.18 10.71 -5.46
C ASN A 372 -10.19 9.77 -6.13
N PHE A 373 -11.41 10.28 -6.33
CA PHE A 373 -12.53 9.58 -6.96
C PHE A 373 -12.50 9.60 -8.52
N THR A 374 -11.52 10.26 -9.14
CA THR A 374 -11.40 10.30 -10.62
C THR A 374 -10.75 9.03 -11.17
N HIS A 375 -9.78 8.45 -10.45
CA HIS A 375 -9.11 7.18 -10.78
C HIS A 375 -9.96 5.95 -10.43
N SER A 376 -11.21 5.94 -10.90
CA SER A 376 -12.15 4.84 -10.65
C SER A 376 -12.09 3.72 -11.71
N ARG A 377 -12.35 2.47 -11.30
CA ARG A 377 -12.34 1.28 -12.17
C ARG A 377 -13.72 0.66 -12.29
N LEU A 378 -14.21 0.50 -13.52
CA LEU A 378 -15.51 -0.11 -13.80
C LEU A 378 -15.54 -1.62 -13.49
N LYS A 379 -16.69 -2.14 -13.02
CA LYS A 379 -16.94 -3.59 -12.84
C LYS A 379 -16.86 -4.37 -14.16
N SER A 380 -16.94 -3.71 -15.32
CA SER A 380 -16.66 -4.31 -16.62
C SER A 380 -15.17 -4.59 -16.84
N SER A 381 -14.29 -3.71 -16.38
CA SER A 381 -12.83 -3.83 -16.51
C SER A 381 -12.22 -4.76 -15.47
N ALA A 382 -12.74 -4.76 -14.24
CA ALA A 382 -12.26 -5.63 -13.16
C ALA A 382 -12.51 -7.13 -13.40
N LYS A 383 -13.40 -7.51 -14.34
CA LYS A 383 -13.62 -8.91 -14.77
C LYS A 383 -12.39 -9.62 -15.34
N PHE A 384 -11.34 -8.85 -15.64
CA PHE A 384 -10.14 -9.27 -16.36
C PHE A 384 -8.87 -9.22 -15.51
N ASP A 385 -8.99 -8.79 -14.25
CA ASP A 385 -7.87 -8.73 -13.31
C ASP A 385 -7.84 -9.97 -12.41
N PHE A 386 -7.05 -10.96 -12.84
CA PHE A 386 -6.77 -12.21 -12.13
C PHE A 386 -5.35 -12.21 -11.56
N SER A 387 -4.70 -11.05 -11.52
CA SER A 387 -3.27 -11.00 -11.22
C SER A 387 -2.97 -11.21 -9.73
N ASN A 388 -3.86 -10.78 -8.84
CA ASN A 388 -3.62 -10.65 -7.39
C ASN A 388 -2.37 -9.83 -7.01
N ILE A 389 -1.69 -9.19 -7.99
CA ILE A 389 -0.50 -8.37 -7.76
C ILE A 389 -0.95 -7.05 -7.15
N ILE A 390 -0.70 -6.90 -5.84
CA ILE A 390 -0.77 -5.61 -5.14
C ILE A 390 0.60 -4.94 -5.35
N PRO A 391 0.70 -3.82 -6.08
CA PRO A 391 2.00 -3.16 -6.29
C PRO A 391 2.55 -2.61 -4.96
N PRO A 392 3.89 -2.52 -4.76
CA PRO A 392 4.48 -2.01 -3.52
C PRO A 392 4.03 -0.60 -3.10
N SER A 393 3.54 0.22 -4.04
CA SER A 393 2.95 1.54 -3.76
C SER A 393 1.59 1.47 -3.07
N PHE A 394 0.98 0.29 -2.94
CA PHE A 394 -0.29 0.08 -2.24
C PHE A 394 -0.07 -0.65 -0.89
N LEU A 395 -1.05 -0.54 0.02
CA LEU A 395 -1.16 -1.45 1.16
C LEU A 395 -1.69 -2.82 0.71
N SER A 396 -1.27 -3.88 1.40
CA SER A 396 -1.87 -5.22 1.25
C SER A 396 -3.31 -5.24 1.77
N LYS A 397 -4.06 -6.31 1.46
CA LYS A 397 -5.40 -6.50 2.01
C LYS A 397 -5.38 -6.61 3.54
N SER A 398 -4.41 -7.32 4.12
CA SER A 398 -4.27 -7.54 5.57
C SER A 398 -4.30 -6.23 6.39
N HIS A 399 -3.55 -5.20 6.01
CA HIS A 399 -3.57 -3.90 6.71
C HIS A 399 -4.95 -3.21 6.64
N VAL A 400 -5.66 -3.34 5.52
CA VAL A 400 -6.99 -2.73 5.33
C VAL A 400 -8.05 -3.53 6.10
N SER A 401 -8.02 -4.87 6.03
CA SER A 401 -8.88 -5.76 6.81
C SER A 401 -8.72 -5.51 8.31
N HIS A 402 -7.49 -5.38 8.80
CA HIS A 402 -7.21 -5.10 10.21
C HIS A 402 -7.83 -3.78 10.67
N ALA A 403 -7.69 -2.71 9.87
CA ALA A 403 -8.33 -1.42 10.17
C ALA A 403 -9.87 -1.47 10.06
N VAL A 404 -10.43 -2.31 9.18
CA VAL A 404 -11.88 -2.56 9.10
C VAL A 404 -12.38 -3.33 10.34
N GLU A 405 -11.68 -4.37 10.77
CA GLU A 405 -12.03 -5.15 11.97
C GLU A 405 -12.04 -4.27 13.22
N GLN A 406 -10.96 -3.51 13.48
CA GLN A 406 -10.92 -2.52 14.57
C GLN A 406 -12.12 -1.54 14.50
N TYR A 407 -12.43 -1.06 13.29
CA TYR A 407 -13.52 -0.13 13.04
C TYR A 407 -14.90 -0.72 13.35
N GLU A 408 -15.15 -1.97 12.97
CA GLU A 408 -16.42 -2.67 13.22
C GLU A 408 -16.55 -3.11 14.68
N GLU A 409 -15.49 -3.64 15.30
CA GLU A 409 -15.40 -3.96 16.74
C GLU A 409 -15.73 -2.74 17.62
N SER A 410 -15.35 -1.53 17.18
CA SER A 410 -15.69 -0.28 17.88
C SER A 410 -17.19 0.08 17.91
N GLY A 411 -18.04 -0.71 17.26
CA GLY A 411 -19.49 -0.52 17.25
C GLY A 411 -19.94 0.58 16.29
N ALA A 412 -19.33 0.65 15.10
CA ALA A 412 -19.45 1.72 14.11
C ALA A 412 -20.86 2.34 13.95
N ASP A 413 -21.90 1.53 13.76
CA ASP A 413 -23.28 1.99 13.53
C ASP A 413 -24.03 2.46 14.79
N LYS A 414 -23.53 2.13 15.99
CA LYS A 414 -24.17 2.48 17.27
C LYS A 414 -23.65 3.80 17.84
N VAL A 415 -22.41 4.16 17.52
CA VAL A 415 -21.75 5.39 18.01
C VAL A 415 -21.96 6.54 17.03
N LYS A 416 -23.14 7.18 17.10
CA LYS A 416 -23.32 8.53 16.56
C LYS A 416 -22.42 9.50 17.33
N VAL A 417 -21.38 10.02 16.69
CA VAL A 417 -20.61 11.15 17.22
C VAL A 417 -21.59 12.30 17.49
N GLY A 418 -21.57 12.83 18.71
CA GLY A 418 -22.56 13.81 19.15
C GLY A 418 -22.42 15.13 18.39
N ARG A 419 -23.53 15.83 18.14
CA ARG A 419 -23.56 17.16 17.50
C ARG A 419 -22.56 18.14 18.13
N ASP A 420 -22.38 18.06 19.45
CA ASP A 420 -21.52 18.95 20.22
C ASP A 420 -20.02 18.52 20.22
N SER A 421 -19.69 17.44 19.50
CA SER A 421 -18.34 16.81 19.50
C SER A 421 -17.72 16.61 18.10
N SER A 422 -18.46 16.90 17.04
CA SER A 422 -17.99 16.87 15.65
C SER A 422 -17.79 18.27 15.10
N ALA A 423 -16.56 18.80 15.24
CA ALA A 423 -16.18 20.11 14.73
C ALA A 423 -16.48 20.22 13.21
N CYS A 424 -17.13 21.31 12.82
CA CYS A 424 -17.55 21.62 11.45
C CYS A 424 -18.43 20.57 10.71
N SER A 425 -19.16 19.69 11.41
CA SER A 425 -19.90 18.59 10.76
C SER A 425 -21.05 18.99 9.82
N ASP A 426 -21.63 20.19 9.98
CA ASP A 426 -22.93 20.54 9.40
C ASP A 426 -22.88 21.53 8.22
N ASN A 427 -21.70 22.12 7.91
CA ASN A 427 -21.54 23.13 6.84
C ASN A 427 -20.64 22.70 5.65
N TRP A 428 -19.89 21.58 5.78
CA TRP A 428 -18.80 21.24 4.86
C TRP A 428 -19.24 20.33 3.69
N LYS A 429 -19.28 20.87 2.47
CA LYS A 429 -19.79 20.15 1.27
C LYS A 429 -18.97 18.94 0.82
N ALA A 430 -17.66 18.87 1.04
CA ALA A 430 -16.88 17.70 0.60
C ALA A 430 -17.15 16.44 1.45
N LYS A 431 -17.86 16.56 2.58
CA LYS A 431 -18.48 15.43 3.30
C LYS A 431 -19.51 14.69 2.43
N ASP A 432 -20.20 15.42 1.54
CA ASP A 432 -21.13 14.90 0.55
C ASP A 432 -20.43 14.57 -0.80
N GLY A 433 -19.10 14.74 -0.88
CA GLY A 433 -18.29 14.48 -2.07
C GLY A 433 -18.04 13.00 -2.35
N GLY A 434 -18.13 12.16 -1.32
CA GLY A 434 -18.09 10.70 -1.48
C GLY A 434 -19.21 10.22 -2.38
N GLN A 435 -18.86 9.62 -3.53
CA GLN A 435 -19.87 9.08 -4.44
C GLN A 435 -20.74 8.04 -3.72
N LYS A 436 -22.06 8.16 -3.88
CA LYS A 436 -23.00 7.06 -3.56
C LYS A 436 -22.54 5.79 -4.26
N GLU A 437 -22.76 4.64 -3.63
CA GLU A 437 -22.36 3.31 -4.12
C GLU A 437 -22.65 3.13 -5.61
N ASP A 438 -21.62 3.35 -6.44
CA ASP A 438 -21.74 3.27 -7.88
C ASP A 438 -21.71 1.80 -8.26
N ASN A 439 -22.90 1.25 -8.49
CA ASN A 439 -23.09 -0.15 -8.84
C ASN A 439 -22.36 -0.57 -10.13
N TYR A 440 -21.82 0.36 -10.93
CA TYR A 440 -21.02 0.11 -12.12
C TYR A 440 -19.50 0.14 -11.88
N LYS A 441 -19.02 0.55 -10.69
CA LYS A 441 -17.59 0.62 -10.30
C LYS A 441 -17.18 -0.49 -9.32
N THR A 442 -16.01 -1.09 -9.54
CA THR A 442 -15.35 -1.95 -8.54
C THR A 442 -14.60 -1.09 -7.54
N ASP A 443 -13.82 -0.15 -8.05
CA ASP A 443 -13.04 0.79 -7.25
C ASP A 443 -13.56 2.19 -7.56
N THR A 444 -14.02 2.92 -6.54
CA THR A 444 -14.60 4.26 -6.70
C THR A 444 -13.53 5.34 -6.82
N GLY A 445 -12.29 5.01 -6.46
CA GLY A 445 -11.11 5.87 -6.42
C GLY A 445 -9.99 5.20 -5.62
N PHE A 446 -9.03 5.99 -5.15
CA PHE A 446 -8.05 5.57 -4.14
C PHE A 446 -7.72 6.68 -3.14
N VAL A 447 -7.24 6.29 -1.96
CA VAL A 447 -6.64 7.19 -0.95
C VAL A 447 -5.12 7.07 -1.04
N ALA A 448 -4.37 8.14 -0.78
CA ALA A 448 -2.92 8.07 -0.64
C ALA A 448 -2.41 8.79 0.61
N ILE A 449 -1.25 8.35 1.11
CA ILE A 449 -0.45 9.09 2.09
C ILE A 449 0.83 9.59 1.43
N VAL A 450 1.01 10.92 1.41
CA VAL A 450 2.06 11.62 0.68
C VAL A 450 2.80 12.54 1.62
N CYS A 451 4.14 12.52 1.64
CA CYS A 451 4.90 13.41 2.51
C CYS A 451 4.97 14.84 1.96
N ARG A 452 5.37 15.81 2.81
CA ARG A 452 5.57 17.22 2.42
C ARG A 452 6.58 17.48 1.29
N HIS A 453 7.30 16.45 0.83
CA HIS A 453 8.21 16.51 -0.31
C HIS A 453 7.56 15.97 -1.61
N ASN A 454 6.25 15.68 -1.57
CA ASN A 454 5.42 15.11 -2.63
C ASN A 454 5.76 13.64 -3.00
N CYS A 455 6.50 12.92 -2.14
CA CYS A 455 6.70 11.48 -2.29
C CYS A 455 5.48 10.74 -1.75
N CYS A 456 4.78 9.98 -2.60
CA CYS A 456 3.75 9.05 -2.17
C CYS A 456 4.41 7.85 -1.49
N HIS A 457 3.97 7.54 -0.26
CA HIS A 457 4.49 6.43 0.52
C HIS A 457 3.61 5.18 0.37
N LYS A 458 2.28 5.32 0.45
CA LYS A 458 1.30 4.23 0.23
C LYS A 458 -0.02 4.74 -0.33
N MET A 459 -0.75 3.85 -1.00
CA MET A 459 -2.08 4.04 -1.57
C MET A 459 -3.03 2.92 -1.15
N VAL A 460 -4.35 3.16 -1.17
CA VAL A 460 -5.38 2.14 -0.94
C VAL A 460 -6.54 2.33 -1.91
N ASN A 461 -7.02 1.24 -2.55
CA ASN A 461 -8.20 1.28 -3.41
C ASN A 461 -9.48 1.44 -2.58
N LEU A 462 -10.36 2.37 -2.99
CA LEU A 462 -11.70 2.53 -2.44
C LEU A 462 -12.64 1.48 -3.04
N TYR A 463 -12.61 0.27 -2.49
CA TYR A 463 -13.38 -0.86 -3.01
C TYR A 463 -14.89 -0.71 -2.72
N GLN A 464 -15.68 -0.53 -3.78
CA GLN A 464 -17.15 -0.42 -3.84
C GLN A 464 -17.81 0.62 -2.89
N THR A 465 -17.04 1.38 -2.12
CA THR A 465 -17.51 2.34 -1.11
C THR A 465 -16.96 3.73 -1.39
N GLY A 466 -17.52 4.76 -0.74
CA GLY A 466 -16.86 6.06 -0.63
C GLY A 466 -15.68 6.01 0.35
N GLU A 467 -15.03 7.15 0.56
CA GLU A 467 -14.00 7.27 1.60
C GLU A 467 -14.58 6.98 3.00
N LYS A 468 -14.13 5.88 3.61
CA LYS A 468 -14.42 5.52 5.01
C LYS A 468 -13.18 5.76 5.88
N MET A 469 -13.40 6.15 7.13
CA MET A 469 -12.34 6.54 8.08
C MET A 469 -11.32 5.42 8.41
N PHE A 470 -11.58 4.15 8.07
CA PHE A 470 -10.58 3.08 8.20
C PHE A 470 -9.47 3.15 7.14
N TYR A 471 -9.67 3.81 5.99
CA TYR A 471 -8.62 3.98 4.98
C TYR A 471 -7.47 4.91 5.43
N PRO A 472 -7.72 6.15 5.93
CA PRO A 472 -6.67 6.96 6.53
C PRO A 472 -6.10 6.34 7.81
N LEU A 473 -6.89 5.54 8.55
CA LEU A 473 -6.41 4.77 9.71
C LEU A 473 -5.35 3.72 9.31
N ALA A 474 -5.64 2.86 8.33
CA ALA A 474 -4.68 1.87 7.84
C ALA A 474 -3.39 2.52 7.32
N LEU A 475 -3.51 3.65 6.61
CA LEU A 475 -2.36 4.40 6.08
C LEU A 475 -1.48 5.00 7.19
N ILE A 476 -2.05 5.56 8.27
CA ILE A 476 -1.24 6.11 9.36
C ILE A 476 -0.71 5.03 10.32
N GLN A 477 -1.46 3.94 10.53
CA GLN A 477 -1.00 2.78 11.30
C GLN A 477 0.26 2.17 10.66
N TYR A 478 0.24 1.95 9.35
CA TYR A 478 1.39 1.41 8.62
C TYR A 478 2.67 2.25 8.81
N ILE A 479 2.54 3.59 8.80
CA ILE A 479 3.68 4.49 9.05
C ILE A 479 4.16 4.43 10.51
N LEU A 480 3.24 4.38 11.49
CA LEU A 480 3.55 4.45 12.92
C LEU A 480 4.02 3.12 13.54
N PHE A 481 3.70 1.98 12.92
CA PHE A 481 4.00 0.66 13.47
C PHE A 481 4.99 -0.13 12.62
N ASP A 482 4.84 -0.12 11.29
CA ASP A 482 5.60 -1.00 10.40
C ASP A 482 6.82 -0.29 9.76
N VAL A 483 6.68 1.00 9.39
CA VAL A 483 7.77 1.76 8.75
C VAL A 483 8.75 2.34 9.78
N ASP A 484 8.26 3.04 10.81
CA ASP A 484 9.14 3.64 11.83
C ASP A 484 8.46 3.64 13.21
N PRO A 485 8.76 2.64 14.06
CA PRO A 485 8.27 2.51 15.43
C PRO A 485 8.34 3.76 16.31
N ASP A 486 9.29 4.67 16.09
CA ASP A 486 9.56 5.81 16.99
C ASP A 486 9.16 7.17 16.40
N VAL A 487 8.80 7.22 15.10
CA VAL A 487 8.56 8.48 14.38
C VAL A 487 7.47 9.35 15.01
N ARG A 488 7.73 10.66 15.08
CA ARG A 488 6.74 11.71 15.36
C ARG A 488 6.18 12.26 14.05
N VAL A 489 4.93 11.95 13.73
CA VAL A 489 4.22 12.36 12.51
C VAL A 489 3.37 13.61 12.73
N GLY A 490 3.44 14.55 11.79
CA GLY A 490 2.43 15.58 11.57
C GLY A 490 1.54 15.22 10.38
N LEU A 491 0.33 14.75 10.63
CA LEU A 491 -0.68 14.37 9.64
C LEU A 491 -1.61 15.54 9.31
N LEU A 492 -1.79 15.82 8.02
CA LEU A 492 -2.70 16.81 7.47
C LEU A 492 -3.79 16.11 6.65
N TYR A 493 -5.04 16.50 6.84
CA TYR A 493 -6.19 15.87 6.19
C TYR A 493 -7.35 16.86 6.13
N ASP A 494 -8.05 16.94 5.00
CA ASP A 494 -9.22 17.79 4.77
C ASP A 494 -10.25 17.81 5.90
N ILE A 495 -10.54 16.63 6.44
CA ILE A 495 -11.46 16.43 7.55
C ILE A 495 -10.73 15.97 8.82
N GLY A 496 -9.47 16.35 8.98
CA GLY A 496 -8.59 16.01 10.11
C GLY A 496 -9.19 16.31 11.48
N CYS A 497 -10.01 17.35 11.60
CA CYS A 497 -10.78 17.67 12.81
C CYS A 497 -11.83 16.61 13.17
N ASN A 498 -12.50 16.05 12.17
CA ASN A 498 -13.44 14.95 12.31
C ASN A 498 -12.70 13.62 12.49
N PHE A 499 -11.54 13.44 11.85
CA PHE A 499 -10.70 12.25 11.99
C PHE A 499 -10.11 12.14 13.40
N GLU A 500 -9.48 13.19 13.95
CA GLU A 500 -8.98 13.20 15.33
C GLU A 500 -10.13 12.94 16.33
N SER A 501 -11.28 13.60 16.15
CA SER A 501 -12.47 13.32 16.97
C SER A 501 -12.92 11.86 16.85
N HIS A 502 -12.93 11.29 15.64
CA HIS A 502 -13.31 9.92 15.39
C HIS A 502 -12.38 8.91 16.08
N LEU A 503 -11.06 9.11 15.97
CA LEU A 503 -10.02 8.30 16.61
C LEU A 503 -10.17 8.34 18.14
N ARG A 504 -10.27 9.54 18.74
CA ARG A 504 -10.41 9.70 20.20
C ARG A 504 -11.69 9.10 20.76
N HIS A 505 -12.83 9.22 20.06
CA HIS A 505 -14.06 8.51 20.46
C HIS A 505 -13.91 6.98 20.34
N ARG A 506 -13.18 6.51 19.30
CA ARG A 506 -12.71 5.12 19.10
C ARG A 506 -11.74 4.59 20.17
N LYS A 507 -10.99 5.47 20.82
CA LYS A 507 -9.70 5.15 21.48
C LYS A 507 -8.66 4.53 20.52
N PHE A 508 -8.79 4.76 19.22
CA PHE A 508 -7.76 4.38 18.25
C PHE A 508 -6.59 5.34 18.37
N LEU A 509 -5.36 4.82 18.31
CA LEU A 509 -4.11 5.59 18.41
C LEU A 509 -4.08 6.48 19.67
N ALA A 510 -4.58 5.95 20.79
CA ALA A 510 -4.81 6.72 22.01
C ALA A 510 -3.51 7.18 22.69
N GLU A 511 -2.40 6.43 22.53
CA GLU A 511 -1.09 6.78 23.06
C GLU A 511 -0.35 7.74 22.12
N GLU A 512 -0.48 7.57 20.80
CA GLU A 512 0.13 8.48 19.82
C GLU A 512 -0.53 9.86 19.82
N LEU A 513 -1.85 9.91 20.07
CA LEU A 513 -2.65 11.12 20.24
C LEU A 513 -2.66 11.65 21.68
N ASP A 514 -1.81 11.15 22.58
CA ASP A 514 -1.81 11.58 23.98
C ASP A 514 -1.27 13.01 24.13
N ASP A 515 -2.14 13.93 24.57
CA ASP A 515 -1.81 15.34 24.77
C ASP A 515 -1.42 15.65 26.24
N ARG A 516 -0.90 14.67 27.01
CA ARG A 516 -0.52 14.79 28.44
C ARG A 516 0.40 16.00 28.73
N VAL A 517 -0.25 17.16 28.95
CA VAL A 517 0.31 18.49 29.23
C VAL A 517 1.06 19.13 28.05
N ASN A 518 0.36 19.36 26.93
CA ASN A 518 0.88 20.06 25.74
C ASN A 518 2.17 19.44 25.18
N ASP A 519 2.41 18.14 25.41
CA ASP A 519 3.72 17.55 25.12
C ASP A 519 3.95 17.49 23.61
N VAL A 520 4.97 18.21 23.18
CA VAL A 520 5.38 18.29 21.78
C VAL A 520 5.93 16.95 21.28
N ARG A 521 6.22 16.02 22.19
CA ARG A 521 6.63 14.64 21.93
C ARG A 521 5.51 13.71 21.44
N ARG A 522 4.21 14.10 21.49
CA ARG A 522 3.08 13.26 21.01
C ARG A 522 3.39 12.62 19.64
N ARG A 523 3.26 11.30 19.48
CA ARG A 523 3.73 10.62 18.24
C ARG A 523 2.89 11.00 17.02
N LEU A 524 1.59 11.24 17.18
CA LEU A 524 0.71 11.69 16.12
C LEU A 524 0.15 13.09 16.45
N ALA A 525 0.40 14.04 15.55
CA ALA A 525 -0.28 15.33 15.53
C ALA A 525 -1.17 15.42 14.30
N ILE A 526 -2.44 15.79 14.45
CA ILE A 526 -3.39 15.95 13.34
C ILE A 526 -3.72 17.44 13.14
N GLY A 527 -3.78 17.89 11.89
CA GLY A 527 -4.27 19.19 11.46
C GLY A 527 -5.08 19.10 10.16
N VAL A 528 -5.66 20.23 9.74
CA VAL A 528 -6.38 20.35 8.46
C VAL A 528 -5.47 21.01 7.42
N ALA A 529 -5.54 20.59 6.15
CA ALA A 529 -4.77 21.20 5.06
C ALA A 529 -5.04 22.72 4.97
N VAL A 530 -4.01 23.52 4.67
CA VAL A 530 -4.03 24.98 4.90
C VAL A 530 -5.03 25.71 4.01
N PHE A 531 -5.24 25.30 2.75
CA PHE A 531 -6.29 25.91 1.93
C PHE A 531 -7.69 25.53 2.44
N HIS A 532 -7.84 24.30 2.92
CA HIS A 532 -9.11 23.71 3.33
C HIS A 532 -9.57 24.21 4.70
N ALA A 533 -8.63 24.49 5.61
CA ALA A 533 -8.90 25.01 6.95
C ALA A 533 -9.79 26.28 6.96
N TYR A 534 -9.65 27.17 5.98
CA TYR A 534 -10.44 28.41 5.89
C TYR A 534 -11.94 28.20 5.66
N ALA A 535 -12.36 27.05 5.12
CA ALA A 535 -13.76 26.70 4.95
C ALA A 535 -14.34 25.84 6.10
N HIS A 536 -13.52 25.52 7.11
CA HIS A 536 -13.99 25.01 8.41
C HIS A 536 -14.46 26.15 9.33
N ASP A 537 -15.21 25.82 10.38
CA ASP A 537 -15.64 26.79 11.40
C ASP A 537 -14.47 27.43 12.17
N TRP A 538 -14.73 28.58 12.82
CA TRP A 538 -13.71 29.36 13.51
C TRP A 538 -13.02 28.62 14.69
N LEU A 539 -13.73 27.75 15.40
CA LEU A 539 -13.14 26.97 16.50
C LEU A 539 -12.30 25.83 15.95
N CYS A 540 -12.73 25.22 14.84
CA CYS A 540 -11.93 24.27 14.07
C CYS A 540 -10.63 24.93 13.56
N GLN A 541 -10.71 26.12 12.98
CA GLN A 541 -9.52 26.90 12.55
C GLN A 541 -8.55 27.14 13.71
N LEU A 542 -9.03 27.64 14.85
CA LEU A 542 -8.17 27.91 16.02
C LEU A 542 -7.49 26.65 16.61
N ARG A 543 -8.07 25.46 16.43
CA ARG A 543 -7.54 24.19 16.96
C ARG A 543 -6.71 23.39 15.96
N TYR A 544 -7.11 23.38 14.68
CA TYR A 544 -6.58 22.45 13.67
C TYR A 544 -5.84 23.12 12.51
N HIS A 545 -5.79 24.46 12.44
CA HIS A 545 -4.99 25.14 11.41
C HIS A 545 -3.48 24.94 11.68
N PRO A 546 -2.68 24.36 10.76
CA PRO A 546 -1.33 23.87 11.05
C PRO A 546 -0.37 24.91 11.63
N ARG A 547 -0.45 26.17 11.19
CA ARG A 547 0.35 27.29 11.73
C ARG A 547 0.11 27.60 13.21
N LEU A 548 -0.98 27.09 13.81
CA LEU A 548 -1.31 27.26 15.23
C LEU A 548 -0.94 26.02 16.06
N ILE A 549 -0.62 24.89 15.42
CA ILE A 549 -0.27 23.64 16.09
C ILE A 549 1.27 23.55 16.24
N PRO A 550 1.81 23.42 17.46
CA PRO A 550 3.24 23.20 17.68
C PRO A 550 3.77 22.01 16.87
N GLY A 551 4.92 22.22 16.22
CA GLY A 551 5.63 21.21 15.44
C GLY A 551 5.29 21.17 13.94
N PHE A 552 4.20 21.77 13.44
CA PHE A 552 3.85 21.72 12.00
C PHE A 552 4.64 22.66 11.09
N GLY A 553 5.13 23.78 11.62
CA GLY A 553 5.93 24.76 10.87
C GLY A 553 5.16 25.44 9.74
N LEU A 554 5.71 25.39 8.52
CA LEU A 554 5.10 25.96 7.30
C LEU A 554 4.62 24.88 6.32
N SER A 555 4.36 23.65 6.81
CA SER A 555 3.74 22.59 6.00
C SER A 555 2.32 23.00 5.61
N ASP A 556 1.99 22.92 4.32
CA ASP A 556 0.68 23.31 3.80
C ASP A 556 -0.34 22.15 3.83
N GLY A 557 0.11 20.93 3.53
CA GLY A 557 -0.75 19.75 3.41
C GLY A 557 -1.16 19.44 1.98
N GLU A 558 -0.83 20.32 1.03
CA GLU A 558 -1.27 20.27 -0.36
C GLU A 558 -0.40 19.29 -1.20
N GLY A 559 0.09 18.21 -0.57
CA GLY A 559 1.03 17.25 -1.17
C GLY A 559 0.34 16.18 -2.02
N VAL A 560 -0.89 15.81 -1.65
CA VAL A 560 -1.63 14.72 -2.28
C VAL A 560 -2.25 15.20 -3.61
N GLU A 561 -2.65 16.46 -3.65
CA GLU A 561 -3.21 17.20 -4.78
C GLU A 561 -2.15 17.41 -5.88
N ARG A 562 -0.90 17.68 -5.46
CA ARG A 562 0.28 17.71 -6.35
C ARG A 562 0.56 16.32 -6.93
N PHE A 563 0.44 15.27 -6.14
CA PHE A 563 0.56 13.89 -6.60
C PHE A 563 -0.57 13.51 -7.58
N TRP A 564 -1.82 13.88 -7.31
CA TRP A 564 -2.94 13.74 -8.24
C TRP A 564 -2.73 14.50 -9.54
N SER A 565 -2.19 15.72 -9.49
CA SER A 565 -1.85 16.50 -10.68
C SER A 565 -0.80 15.80 -11.54
N ALA A 566 0.22 15.17 -10.92
CA ALA A 566 1.20 14.35 -11.62
C ALA A 566 0.60 13.05 -12.19
N LEU A 567 -0.33 12.40 -11.48
CA LEU A 567 -1.04 11.20 -11.95
C LEU A 567 -2.15 11.48 -12.96
N ALA A 568 -2.55 12.74 -13.20
CA ALA A 568 -3.68 13.09 -14.05
C ALA A 568 -3.59 12.54 -15.48
N ALA A 569 -2.37 12.35 -16.01
CA ALA A 569 -2.14 11.74 -17.33
C ALA A 569 -2.54 10.24 -17.41
N LEU A 570 -2.74 9.57 -16.27
CA LEU A 570 -3.30 8.21 -16.19
C LEU A 570 -4.83 8.19 -16.27
N VAL A 571 -5.49 9.31 -15.96
CA VAL A 571 -6.94 9.46 -16.10
C VAL A 571 -7.25 9.79 -17.56
N ARG A 572 -8.15 9.04 -18.18
CA ARG A 572 -8.81 9.53 -19.39
C ARG A 572 -9.78 10.64 -19.00
N LEU A 573 -9.35 11.88 -19.25
CA LEU A 573 -10.30 12.94 -19.60
C LEU A 573 -11.06 12.46 -20.85
N ASN A 574 -12.35 12.17 -20.69
CA ASN A 574 -13.27 11.78 -21.77
C ASN A 574 -13.90 13.01 -22.41
#